data_AF-A0AAV7LND5-F1
#
_entry.id   AF-A0AAV7LND5-F1
#
_cell.length_a   1.000
_cell.length_b   1.000
_cell.length_c   1.000
_cell.angle_alpha   90.00
_cell.angle_beta   90.00
_cell.angle_gamma   90.00
#
_symmetry.space_group_name_H-M   'P 1'
#
loop_
_entity.id
_entity.type
_entity.pdbx_description
1 polymer ?
#
loop_
_entity_poly.entity_id
_entity_poly.type
_entity_poly.pdbx_seq_one_letter_code
_entity_poly.pdbx_strand_id
1 'polypeptide(L)'
;MSLLQAQRVEAHYAQVPADNVATQQYLAKVSSKVMALSTEVAELRQSVVGTEEVGTATVKSVVIHDHHLTLVQSKIEDLENRQRRNNLQVFGIPEGREGDDPRQYIVQLFGWAFPDQMNWYMDSQIQRVHRLPINRDRIKITPNSRTDHPCPILVYVGNYFARPSNLSEG
;
A
#
# COMPACT_ATOMS: atom_id res chain seq x y z
N MET A 1 28.11 -85.79 31.02
CA MET A 1 27.43 -84.53 31.40
C MET A 1 27.29 -84.52 32.91
N SER A 2 27.93 -83.57 33.61
CA SER A 2 27.81 -83.52 35.07
C SER A 2 26.43 -82.97 35.47
N LEU A 3 25.90 -83.41 36.60
CA LEU A 3 24.61 -82.95 37.16
C LEU A 3 24.51 -81.41 37.24
N LEU A 4 25.64 -80.75 37.52
CA LEU A 4 25.79 -79.29 37.54
C LEU A 4 25.59 -78.63 36.16
N GLN A 5 26.00 -79.28 35.07
CA GLN A 5 25.79 -78.76 33.72
C GLN A 5 24.32 -78.91 33.31
N ALA A 6 23.67 -80.01 33.66
CA ALA A 6 22.24 -80.22 33.39
C ALA A 6 21.37 -79.18 34.12
N GLN A 7 21.61 -78.94 35.42
CA GLN A 7 20.90 -77.91 36.19
C GLN A 7 21.11 -76.49 35.65
N ARG A 8 22.30 -76.16 35.14
CA ARG A 8 22.57 -74.84 34.52
C ARG A 8 21.79 -74.64 33.22
N VAL A 9 21.71 -75.69 32.39
CA VAL A 9 20.94 -75.66 31.15
C VAL A 9 19.45 -75.52 31.45
N GLU A 10 18.95 -76.26 32.43
CA GLU A 10 17.55 -76.21 32.85
C GLU A 10 17.15 -74.84 33.41
N ALA A 11 18.01 -74.23 34.24
CA ALA A 11 17.82 -72.86 34.72
C ALA A 11 17.83 -71.83 33.59
N HIS A 12 18.69 -72.00 32.59
CA HIS A 12 18.72 -71.13 31.41
C HIS A 12 17.44 -71.28 30.56
N TYR A 13 16.98 -72.50 30.31
CA TYR A 13 15.73 -72.75 29.58
C TYR A 13 14.49 -72.26 30.34
N ALA A 14 14.52 -72.22 31.67
CA ALA A 14 13.45 -71.63 32.48
C ALA A 14 13.39 -70.09 32.38
N GLN A 15 14.51 -69.42 32.10
CA GLN A 15 14.58 -67.95 31.99
C GLN A 15 14.12 -67.43 30.61
N VAL A 16 14.38 -68.18 29.53
CA VAL A 16 14.01 -67.85 28.15
C VAL A 16 12.53 -67.45 27.96
N PRO A 17 11.53 -68.15 28.52
CA PRO A 17 10.14 -67.73 28.37
C PRO A 17 9.83 -66.41 29.09
N ALA A 18 10.47 -66.12 30.23
CA ALA A 18 10.28 -64.85 30.93
C ALA A 18 10.83 -63.66 30.12
N ASP A 19 12.01 -63.82 29.52
CA ASP A 19 12.61 -62.80 28.65
C ASP A 19 11.81 -62.61 27.34
N ASN A 20 11.25 -63.68 26.79
CA ASN A 20 10.32 -63.61 25.65
C ASN A 20 9.04 -62.84 26.00
N VAL A 21 8.48 -63.03 27.20
CA VAL A 21 7.30 -62.28 27.64
C VAL A 21 7.64 -60.80 27.84
N ALA A 22 8.78 -60.48 28.45
CA ALA A 22 9.22 -59.10 28.65
C ALA A 22 9.47 -58.37 27.33
N THR A 23 10.11 -59.02 26.36
CA THR A 23 10.33 -58.45 25.02
C THR A 23 9.02 -58.27 24.25
N GLN A 24 8.07 -59.21 24.33
CA GLN A 24 6.74 -59.06 23.73
C GLN A 24 5.96 -57.87 24.34
N GLN A 25 6.02 -57.69 25.66
CA GLN A 25 5.40 -56.54 26.32
C GLN A 25 6.02 -55.21 25.90
N TYR A 26 7.35 -55.15 25.79
CA TYR A 26 8.04 -53.97 25.30
C TYR A 26 7.67 -53.65 23.84
N LEU A 27 7.62 -54.68 22.98
CA LEU A 27 7.19 -54.54 21.58
C LEU A 27 5.75 -54.04 21.48
N ALA A 28 4.83 -54.54 22.30
CA ALA A 28 3.46 -54.05 22.36
C ALA A 28 3.39 -52.56 22.76
N LYS A 29 4.22 -52.14 23.72
CA LYS A 29 4.30 -50.74 24.16
C LYS A 29 4.91 -49.82 23.10
N VAL A 30 5.89 -50.30 22.34
CA VAL A 30 6.44 -49.54 21.21
C VAL A 30 5.42 -49.45 20.08
N SER A 31 4.74 -50.55 19.77
CA SER A 31 3.67 -50.59 18.75
C SER A 31 2.55 -49.61 19.07
N SER A 32 2.07 -49.56 20.32
CA SER A 32 1.02 -48.62 20.72
C SER A 32 1.46 -47.15 20.60
N LYS A 33 2.70 -46.83 20.97
CA LYS A 33 3.27 -45.48 20.78
C LYS A 33 3.41 -45.11 19.30
N VAL A 34 3.85 -46.05 18.47
CA VAL A 34 3.97 -45.82 17.01
C VAL A 34 2.59 -45.57 16.40
N MET A 35 1.56 -46.32 16.82
CA MET A 35 0.19 -46.07 16.37
C MET A 35 -0.32 -44.69 16.81
N ALA A 36 -0.11 -44.31 18.08
CA ALA A 36 -0.51 -43.00 18.58
C ALA A 36 0.21 -41.83 17.85
N LEU A 37 1.51 -41.96 17.60
CA LEU A 37 2.25 -40.97 16.81
C LEU A 37 1.78 -40.94 15.35
N SER A 38 1.40 -42.08 14.78
CA SER A 38 0.90 -42.13 13.41
C SER A 38 -0.43 -41.39 13.25
N THR A 39 -1.32 -41.48 14.24
CA THR A 39 -2.60 -40.74 14.25
C THR A 39 -2.37 -39.25 14.44
N GLU A 40 -1.50 -38.86 15.36
CA GLU A 40 -1.16 -37.45 15.60
C GLU A 40 -0.52 -36.81 14.35
N VAL A 41 0.39 -37.53 13.68
CA VAL A 41 1.00 -37.06 12.42
C VAL A 41 -0.05 -36.92 11.31
N ALA A 42 -1.05 -37.81 11.25
CA ALA A 42 -2.14 -37.69 10.27
C ALA A 42 -3.00 -36.45 10.52
N GLU A 43 -3.35 -36.17 11.77
CA GLU A 43 -4.12 -34.97 12.16
C GLU A 43 -3.35 -33.68 11.87
N LEU A 44 -2.06 -33.63 12.23
CA LEU A 44 -1.20 -32.48 11.94
C LEU A 44 -1.10 -32.22 10.43
N ARG A 45 -0.95 -33.28 9.61
CA ARG A 45 -0.93 -33.14 8.15
C ARG A 45 -2.23 -32.56 7.62
N GLN A 46 -3.38 -33.03 8.11
CA GLN A 46 -4.68 -32.50 7.73
C GLN A 46 -4.80 -31.00 8.08
N SER A 47 -4.33 -30.60 9.28
CA SER A 47 -4.32 -29.19 9.68
C SER A 47 -3.39 -28.35 8.80
N VAL A 48 -2.21 -28.85 8.45
CA VAL A 48 -1.26 -28.14 7.57
C VAL A 48 -1.89 -27.87 6.21
N VAL A 49 -2.52 -28.87 5.59
CA VAL A 49 -3.24 -28.70 4.31
C VAL A 49 -4.30 -27.61 4.43
N GLY A 50 -5.12 -27.63 5.49
CA GLY A 50 -6.12 -26.57 5.71
C GLY A 50 -5.51 -25.17 5.86
N THR A 51 -4.37 -25.06 6.56
CA THR A 51 -3.68 -23.77 6.68
C THR A 51 -3.06 -23.29 5.37
N GLU A 52 -2.56 -24.21 4.54
CA GLU A 52 -2.03 -23.90 3.22
C GLU A 52 -3.13 -23.41 2.28
N GLU A 53 -4.31 -24.06 2.28
CA GLU A 53 -5.45 -23.63 1.48
C GLU A 53 -5.89 -22.20 1.85
N VAL A 54 -6.05 -21.90 3.13
CA VAL A 54 -6.37 -20.55 3.61
C VAL A 54 -5.26 -19.56 3.26
N GLY A 55 -3.99 -19.97 3.39
CA GLY A 55 -2.82 -19.19 2.98
C GLY A 55 -2.87 -18.81 1.49
N THR A 56 -3.15 -19.77 0.62
CA THR A 56 -3.25 -19.50 -0.82
C THR A 56 -4.43 -18.59 -1.17
N ALA A 57 -5.57 -18.75 -0.50
CA ALA A 57 -6.76 -17.91 -0.71
C ALA A 57 -6.51 -16.46 -0.27
N THR A 58 -5.87 -16.27 0.90
CA THR A 58 -5.54 -14.95 1.43
C THR A 58 -4.52 -14.23 0.55
N VAL A 59 -3.47 -14.92 0.09
CA VAL A 59 -2.48 -14.36 -0.85
C VAL A 59 -3.15 -13.89 -2.15
N LYS A 60 -4.04 -14.70 -2.74
CA LYS A 60 -4.80 -14.30 -3.94
C LYS A 60 -5.63 -13.05 -3.71
N SER A 61 -6.32 -12.98 -2.56
CA SER A 61 -7.12 -11.82 -2.20
C SER A 61 -6.27 -10.55 -2.03
N VAL A 62 -5.10 -10.66 -1.39
CA VAL A 62 -4.17 -9.53 -1.24
C VAL A 62 -3.71 -9.00 -2.58
N VAL A 63 -3.33 -9.87 -3.53
CA VAL A 63 -2.91 -9.45 -4.87
C VAL A 63 -4.03 -8.71 -5.62
N ILE A 64 -5.27 -9.22 -5.51
CA ILE A 64 -6.43 -8.57 -6.12
C ILE A 64 -6.65 -7.18 -5.51
N HIS A 65 -6.62 -7.08 -4.18
CA HIS A 65 -6.80 -5.80 -3.49
C HIS A 65 -5.70 -4.79 -3.83
N ASP A 66 -4.44 -5.21 -3.91
CA ASP A 66 -3.32 -4.36 -4.30
C ASP A 66 -3.49 -3.78 -5.71
N HIS A 67 -3.96 -4.61 -6.65
CA HIS A 67 -4.30 -4.15 -7.99
C HIS A 67 -5.43 -3.11 -7.98
N HIS A 68 -6.49 -3.35 -7.21
CA HIS A 68 -7.58 -2.39 -7.05
C HIS A 68 -7.11 -1.07 -6.42
N LEU A 69 -6.25 -1.12 -5.41
CA LEU A 69 -5.68 0.07 -4.78
C LEU A 69 -4.87 0.88 -5.79
N THR A 70 -4.01 0.23 -6.56
CA THR A 70 -3.21 0.89 -7.60
C THR A 70 -4.09 1.55 -8.66
N LEU A 71 -5.13 0.86 -9.11
CA LEU A 71 -6.08 1.40 -10.08
C LEU A 71 -6.83 2.62 -9.53
N VAL A 72 -7.28 2.55 -8.27
CA VAL A 72 -7.98 3.66 -7.61
C VAL A 72 -7.04 4.86 -7.43
N GLN A 73 -5.79 4.62 -7.02
CA GLN A 73 -4.79 5.69 -6.90
C GLN A 73 -4.55 6.38 -8.24
N SER A 74 -4.39 5.62 -9.32
CA SER A 74 -4.23 6.20 -10.66
C SER A 74 -5.44 7.02 -11.10
N LYS A 75 -6.66 6.56 -10.80
CA LYS A 75 -7.89 7.32 -11.07
C LYS A 75 -7.97 8.61 -10.24
N ILE A 76 -7.59 8.55 -8.97
CA ILE A 76 -7.54 9.74 -8.10
C ILE A 76 -6.54 10.75 -8.65
N GLU A 77 -5.33 10.30 -9.00
CA GLU A 77 -4.30 11.16 -9.58
C GLU A 77 -4.78 11.80 -10.88
N ASP A 78 -5.40 11.04 -11.78
CA ASP A 78 -5.98 11.60 -13.00
C ASP A 78 -7.05 12.64 -12.65
N LEU A 79 -8.00 12.34 -11.77
CA LEU A 79 -9.05 13.28 -11.35
C LEU A 79 -8.49 14.56 -10.72
N GLU A 80 -7.49 14.45 -9.83
CA GLU A 80 -6.80 15.60 -9.25
C GLU A 80 -6.11 16.42 -10.32
N ASN A 81 -5.42 15.77 -11.26
CA ASN A 81 -4.82 16.46 -12.39
C ASN A 81 -5.90 17.14 -13.23
N ARG A 82 -7.05 16.50 -13.51
CA ARG A 82 -8.18 17.13 -14.23
C ARG A 82 -8.72 18.36 -13.50
N GLN A 83 -8.82 18.29 -12.18
CA GLN A 83 -9.27 19.40 -11.36
C GLN A 83 -8.25 20.55 -11.36
N ARG A 84 -6.95 20.25 -11.31
CA ARG A 84 -5.87 21.25 -11.31
C ARG A 84 -5.55 21.83 -12.69
N ARG A 85 -5.89 21.12 -13.77
CA ARG A 85 -5.64 21.55 -15.16
C ARG A 85 -6.19 22.95 -15.48
N ASN A 86 -7.25 23.34 -14.81
CA ASN A 86 -7.92 24.63 -14.98
C ASN A 86 -7.51 25.67 -13.93
N ASN A 87 -6.56 25.33 -13.05
CA ASN A 87 -6.10 26.18 -11.97
C ASN A 87 -4.74 26.78 -12.32
N LEU A 88 -4.69 28.08 -12.58
CA LEU A 88 -3.45 28.83 -12.68
C LEU A 88 -3.04 29.36 -11.30
N GLN A 89 -1.76 29.24 -10.95
CA GLN A 89 -1.18 29.89 -9.77
C GLN A 89 -0.25 31.02 -10.20
N VAL A 90 -0.57 32.24 -9.79
CA VAL A 90 0.23 33.44 -10.07
C VAL A 90 1.03 33.81 -8.82
N PHE A 91 2.35 33.84 -8.95
CA PHE A 91 3.29 34.11 -7.88
C PHE A 91 3.87 35.52 -7.97
N GLY A 92 4.33 36.06 -6.84
CA GLY A 92 5.12 37.31 -6.82
C GLY A 92 4.31 38.61 -6.87
N ILE A 93 2.98 38.55 -6.81
CA ILE A 93 2.13 39.75 -6.72
C ILE A 93 2.04 40.21 -5.26
N PRO A 94 2.60 41.37 -4.90
CA PRO A 94 2.57 41.89 -3.52
C PRO A 94 1.15 41.94 -2.95
N GLU A 95 0.99 41.65 -1.66
CA GLU A 95 -0.30 41.71 -0.98
C GLU A 95 -0.89 43.14 -1.08
N GLY A 96 -2.19 43.24 -1.42
CA GLY A 96 -2.89 44.53 -1.59
C GLY A 96 -2.73 45.22 -2.94
N ARG A 97 -1.81 44.77 -3.81
CA ARG A 97 -1.62 45.38 -5.16
C ARG A 97 -2.80 45.16 -6.11
N GLU A 98 -3.56 44.09 -5.88
CA GLU A 98 -4.76 43.76 -6.64
C GLU A 98 -5.93 44.73 -6.43
N GLY A 99 -5.92 45.51 -5.33
CA GLY A 99 -7.06 46.30 -4.92
C GLY A 99 -8.25 45.45 -4.46
N ASP A 100 -9.46 46.01 -4.57
CA ASP A 100 -10.70 45.39 -4.08
C ASP A 100 -11.23 44.27 -5.00
N ASP A 101 -10.78 44.23 -6.26
CA ASP A 101 -11.17 43.20 -7.23
C ASP A 101 -9.95 42.48 -7.86
N PRO A 102 -9.49 41.39 -7.22
CA PRO A 102 -8.46 40.51 -7.76
C PRO A 102 -8.74 39.98 -9.16
N ARG A 103 -10.01 39.79 -9.54
CA ARG A 103 -10.35 39.27 -10.87
C ARG A 103 -10.00 40.30 -11.93
N GLN A 104 -10.44 41.54 -11.75
CA GLN A 104 -10.17 42.61 -12.70
C GLN A 104 -8.67 42.85 -12.87
N TYR A 105 -7.92 42.82 -11.76
CA TYR A 105 -6.46 42.92 -11.79
C TYR A 105 -5.82 41.83 -12.65
N ILE A 106 -6.24 40.57 -12.47
CA ILE A 106 -5.71 39.43 -13.24
C ILE A 106 -6.04 39.53 -14.72
N VAL A 107 -7.27 39.94 -15.08
CA VAL A 107 -7.66 40.17 -16.48
C VAL A 107 -6.77 41.22 -17.15
N GLN A 108 -6.53 42.35 -16.47
CA GLN A 108 -5.66 43.40 -16.98
C GLN A 108 -4.20 42.96 -17.07
N LEU A 109 -3.69 42.27 -16.05
CA LEU A 109 -2.32 41.76 -16.01
C LEU A 109 -2.05 40.85 -17.20
N PHE A 110 -2.96 39.92 -17.47
CA PHE A 110 -2.79 39.02 -18.59
C PHE A 110 -3.04 39.68 -19.95
N GLY A 111 -4.00 40.60 -20.07
CA GLY A 111 -4.18 41.39 -21.28
C GLY A 111 -2.95 42.22 -21.64
N TRP A 112 -2.25 42.75 -20.64
CA TRP A 112 -0.95 43.40 -20.82
C TRP A 112 0.16 42.42 -21.19
N ALA A 113 0.21 41.24 -20.57
CA ALA A 113 1.26 40.24 -20.84
C ALA A 113 1.10 39.53 -22.19
N PHE A 114 -0.13 39.34 -22.66
CA PHE A 114 -0.48 38.59 -23.88
C PHE A 114 -1.51 39.34 -24.75
N PRO A 115 -1.16 40.52 -25.30
CA PRO A 115 -2.10 41.41 -25.97
C PRO A 115 -2.76 40.78 -27.22
N ASP A 116 -2.05 39.94 -27.97
CA ASP A 116 -2.55 39.32 -29.20
C ASP A 116 -3.51 38.13 -28.95
N GLN A 117 -3.55 37.63 -27.71
CA GLN A 117 -4.23 36.36 -27.37
C GLN A 117 -5.41 36.53 -26.40
N MET A 118 -5.60 37.72 -25.79
CA MET A 118 -6.40 37.82 -24.54
C MET A 118 -7.41 38.98 -24.42
N ASN A 119 -7.85 39.62 -25.52
CA ASN A 119 -8.62 40.87 -25.38
C ASN A 119 -10.10 40.75 -24.92
N TRP A 120 -10.74 39.56 -25.00
CA TRP A 120 -12.14 39.36 -24.56
C TRP A 120 -12.45 37.95 -24.02
N TYR A 121 -11.60 36.98 -24.37
CA TYR A 121 -11.85 35.56 -24.09
C TYR A 121 -11.63 35.20 -22.62
N MET A 122 -10.78 35.93 -21.89
CA MET A 122 -10.39 35.52 -20.53
C MET A 122 -11.28 36.08 -19.43
N ASP A 123 -11.82 37.29 -19.59
CA ASP A 123 -12.78 37.82 -18.62
C ASP A 123 -14.05 36.95 -18.55
N SER A 124 -14.51 36.42 -19.70
CA SER A 124 -15.65 35.52 -19.77
C SER A 124 -15.39 34.10 -19.24
N GLN A 125 -14.11 33.70 -19.11
CA GLN A 125 -13.73 32.32 -18.78
C GLN A 125 -13.17 32.18 -17.36
N ILE A 126 -12.71 33.25 -16.72
CA ILE A 126 -12.30 33.21 -15.32
C ILE A 126 -13.55 33.07 -14.44
N GLN A 127 -13.67 31.94 -13.72
CA GLN A 127 -14.81 31.70 -12.83
C GLN A 127 -14.51 32.16 -11.41
N ARG A 128 -13.26 32.05 -10.96
CA ARG A 128 -12.88 32.37 -9.58
C ARG A 128 -11.44 32.83 -9.50
N VAL A 129 -11.22 33.91 -8.75
CA VAL A 129 -9.89 34.40 -8.39
C VAL A 129 -9.85 34.63 -6.90
N HIS A 130 -8.85 34.06 -6.23
CA HIS A 130 -8.62 34.31 -4.81
C HIS A 130 -7.18 33.97 -4.44
N ARG A 131 -6.67 34.61 -3.39
CA ARG A 131 -5.38 34.21 -2.80
C ARG A 131 -5.51 32.88 -2.08
N LEU A 132 -4.50 32.03 -2.22
CA LEU A 132 -4.43 30.78 -1.49
C LEU A 132 -4.24 31.06 0.00
N PRO A 133 -5.02 30.40 0.89
CA PRO A 133 -4.79 30.51 2.32
C PRO A 133 -3.49 29.78 2.67
N ILE A 134 -2.41 30.53 2.86
CA ILE A 134 -1.18 29.98 3.45
C ILE A 134 -1.42 29.87 4.95
N ASN A 135 -1.40 28.65 5.47
CA ASN A 135 -1.34 28.44 6.91
C ASN A 135 0.07 28.86 7.37
N ARG A 136 0.19 30.12 7.78
CA ARG A 136 1.44 30.75 8.25
C ARG A 136 2.01 30.01 9.47
N ASP A 137 1.18 29.28 10.23
CA ASP A 137 1.58 28.53 11.42
C ASP A 137 2.21 27.18 11.11
N ARG A 138 1.94 26.60 9.93
CA ARG A 138 2.43 25.26 9.55
C ARG A 138 3.82 25.27 8.93
N ILE A 139 4.31 26.45 8.53
CA ILE A 139 5.69 26.67 8.07
C ILE A 139 6.53 26.92 9.33
N LYS A 140 7.11 25.86 9.90
CA LYS A 140 8.10 26.01 10.98
C LYS A 140 9.25 26.86 10.44
N ILE A 141 9.34 28.07 10.96
CA ILE A 141 10.34 29.07 10.65
C ILE A 141 11.72 28.46 10.92
N THR A 142 12.44 28.07 9.86
CA THR A 142 13.90 27.98 9.94
C THR A 142 14.44 29.40 9.83
N PRO A 143 15.54 29.76 10.52
CA PRO A 143 15.99 31.16 10.63
C PRO A 143 16.39 31.82 9.29
N ASN A 144 16.40 31.03 8.20
CA ASN A 144 16.83 31.43 6.86
C ASN A 144 15.76 31.20 5.77
N SER A 145 14.51 30.83 6.12
CA SER A 145 13.45 30.77 5.12
C SER A 145 12.80 32.15 4.94
N ARG A 146 12.94 32.67 3.74
CA ARG A 146 12.42 33.95 3.26
C ARG A 146 10.87 33.90 3.29
N THR A 147 10.24 34.24 4.40
CA THR A 147 8.78 34.16 4.59
C THR A 147 8.01 35.43 4.22
N ASP A 148 8.66 36.45 3.64
CA ASP A 148 8.00 37.63 3.05
C ASP A 148 7.59 37.42 1.58
N HIS A 149 7.22 36.20 1.21
CA HIS A 149 6.70 35.95 -0.13
C HIS A 149 5.18 36.12 -0.13
N PRO A 150 4.63 36.99 -1.00
CA PRO A 150 3.20 37.23 -1.04
C PRO A 150 2.45 35.96 -1.43
N CYS A 151 1.27 35.74 -0.83
CA CYS A 151 0.46 34.55 -1.07
C CYS A 151 0.10 34.42 -2.56
N PRO A 152 0.28 33.25 -3.20
CA PRO A 152 -0.06 33.07 -4.60
C PRO A 152 -1.56 33.27 -4.85
N ILE A 153 -1.89 33.77 -6.04
CA ILE A 153 -3.28 33.92 -6.48
C ILE A 153 -3.66 32.67 -7.27
N LEU A 154 -4.73 32.01 -6.87
CA LEU A 154 -5.34 30.92 -7.63
C LEU A 154 -6.42 31.49 -8.56
N VAL A 155 -6.25 31.22 -9.85
CA VAL A 155 -7.18 31.59 -10.92
C VAL A 155 -7.80 30.32 -11.48
N TYR A 156 -9.12 30.18 -11.35
CA TYR A 156 -9.88 29.08 -11.93
C TYR A 156 -10.44 29.50 -13.30
N VAL A 157 -10.07 28.77 -14.34
CA VAL A 157 -10.51 28.99 -15.71
C VAL A 157 -11.56 27.93 -16.09
N GLY A 158 -12.72 28.36 -16.57
CA GLY A 158 -13.87 27.51 -16.81
C GLY A 158 -13.66 26.46 -17.90
N ASN A 159 -12.92 26.82 -18.95
CA ASN A 159 -12.57 25.90 -20.02
C ASN A 159 -11.06 25.67 -20.07
N TYR A 160 -10.69 24.40 -20.15
CA TYR A 160 -9.32 24.03 -20.49
C TYR A 160 -9.07 24.53 -21.91
N PHE A 161 -8.04 25.36 -22.10
CA PHE A 161 -7.48 25.59 -23.43
C PHE A 161 -6.98 24.22 -23.91
N ALA A 162 -7.76 23.53 -24.72
CA ALA A 162 -7.21 22.45 -25.53
C ALA A 162 -6.01 23.04 -26.25
N ARG A 163 -4.83 22.42 -26.07
CA ARG A 163 -3.61 22.76 -26.83
C ARG A 163 -4.05 22.93 -28.29
N PRO A 164 -3.91 24.11 -28.91
CA PRO A 164 -4.29 24.25 -30.31
C PRO A 164 -3.50 23.21 -31.09
N SER A 165 -4.20 22.41 -31.89
CA SER A 165 -3.70 21.29 -32.69
C SER A 165 -2.63 21.69 -33.73
N ASN A 166 -2.15 22.93 -33.68
CA ASN A 166 -1.52 23.63 -34.77
C ASN A 166 -0.02 23.92 -34.51
N LEU A 167 0.54 23.40 -33.42
CA LEU A 167 2.00 23.33 -33.26
C LEU A 167 2.45 21.96 -33.75
N SER A 168 2.57 21.84 -35.08
CA SER A 168 3.36 20.78 -35.70
C SER A 168 4.78 20.89 -35.19
N GLU A 169 5.34 19.76 -34.76
CA GLU A 169 6.74 19.57 -34.39
C GLU A 169 7.67 20.30 -35.38
N GLY A 170 8.47 21.22 -34.84
CA GLY A 170 9.61 21.84 -35.50
C GLY A 170 10.85 21.59 -34.67
#